data_AF-A0A6C0F085-F1
#
_entry.id   AF-A0A6C0F085-F1
#
_cell.length_a   1.000
_cell.length_b   1.000
_cell.length_c   1.000
_cell.angle_alpha   90.00
_cell.angle_beta   90.00
_cell.angle_gamma   90.00
#
_symmetry.space_group_name_H-M   'P 1'
#
loop_
_entity.id
_entity.type
_entity.pdbx_description
1 polymer ?
#
loop_
_entity_poly.entity_id
_entity_poly.type
_entity_poly.pdbx_seq_one_letter_code
_entity_poly.pdbx_strand_id
1 'polypeptide(L)'
;MEVCMFRGRTYGKACGQLYVFEETWDTFRPIKRVYWNDKKFVTDDSVYKTNLFDPVYGFGTQEMKSHCKFLTGTTELGGKELNPTDFWNWCGTPTEWFHDRPCVLSKCASKDWKNYILRSGSKPRTLRRAPGVRVTRRLVGKGVKL
;
A
#
# COMPACT_ATOMS: atom_id res chain seq x y z
N MET A 1 -9.96 -8.80 16.67
CA MET A 1 -8.85 -8.41 15.76
C MET A 1 -9.36 -7.26 14.91
N GLU A 2 -8.53 -6.26 14.61
CA GLU A 2 -8.93 -5.23 13.64
C GLU A 2 -8.78 -5.77 12.23
N VAL A 3 -9.79 -5.57 11.38
CA VAL A 3 -9.81 -6.04 10.00
C VAL A 3 -10.02 -4.88 9.05
N CYS A 4 -9.25 -4.85 7.98
CA CYS A 4 -9.46 -3.92 6.88
C CYS A 4 -9.36 -4.65 5.54
N MET A 5 -10.01 -4.07 4.52
CA MET A 5 -9.87 -4.51 3.14
C MET A 5 -8.97 -3.53 2.40
N PHE A 6 -8.08 -4.07 1.58
CA PHE A 6 -7.22 -3.26 0.73
C PHE A 6 -6.94 -3.99 -0.57
N ARG A 7 -7.34 -3.37 -1.71
CA ARG A 7 -7.16 -3.92 -3.06
C ARG A 7 -7.68 -5.37 -3.19
N GLY A 8 -8.87 -5.63 -2.65
CA GLY A 8 -9.52 -6.93 -2.71
C GLY A 8 -8.89 -8.01 -1.83
N ARG A 9 -8.03 -7.65 -0.88
CA ARG A 9 -7.50 -8.57 0.14
C ARG A 9 -7.90 -8.11 1.53
N THR A 10 -8.14 -9.08 2.40
CA THR A 10 -8.47 -8.83 3.81
C THR A 10 -7.21 -8.95 4.66
N TYR A 11 -6.93 -7.89 5.43
CA TYR A 11 -5.79 -7.82 6.34
C TYR A 11 -6.30 -7.74 7.77
N GLY A 12 -5.61 -8.42 8.67
CA GLY A 12 -5.87 -8.42 10.10
C GLY A 12 -4.71 -7.81 10.88
N LYS A 13 -5.00 -7.13 12.00
CA LYS A 13 -3.99 -6.68 12.95
C LYS A 13 -4.41 -7.04 14.37
N ALA A 14 -3.55 -7.76 15.07
CA ALA A 14 -3.74 -8.13 16.47
C ALA A 14 -2.41 -8.00 17.22
N CYS A 15 -2.41 -7.31 18.36
CA CYS A 15 -1.22 -7.13 19.21
C CYS A 15 0.03 -6.61 18.47
N GLY A 16 -0.15 -5.76 17.46
CA GLY A 16 0.96 -5.25 16.64
C GLY A 16 1.46 -6.20 15.54
N GLN A 17 1.00 -7.46 15.54
CA GLN A 17 1.27 -8.42 14.47
C GLN A 17 0.25 -8.26 13.33
N LEU A 18 0.75 -8.28 12.10
CA LEU A 18 -0.06 -8.23 10.90
C LEU A 18 -0.37 -9.63 10.39
N TYR A 19 -1.56 -9.77 9.82
CA TYR A 19 -2.09 -10.99 9.22
C TYR A 19 -2.70 -10.69 7.86
N VAL A 20 -2.65 -11.67 6.97
CA VAL A 20 -3.38 -11.66 5.69
C VAL A 20 -4.34 -12.84 5.67
N PHE A 21 -5.59 -12.60 5.29
CA PHE A 21 -6.53 -13.68 5.04
C PHE A 21 -6.20 -14.33 3.69
N GLU A 22 -6.00 -15.64 3.70
CA GLU A 22 -5.74 -16.40 2.48
C GLU A 22 -6.97 -17.25 2.16
N GLU A 23 -7.68 -16.88 1.09
CA GLU A 23 -8.92 -17.55 0.67
C GLU A 23 -8.71 -19.04 0.38
N THR A 24 -7.54 -19.41 -0.16
CA THR A 24 -7.22 -20.81 -0.48
C THR A 24 -7.10 -21.70 0.76
N TRP A 25 -6.76 -21.13 1.91
CA TRP A 25 -6.59 -21.87 3.17
C TRP A 25 -7.71 -21.57 4.18
N ASP A 26 -8.64 -20.69 3.81
CA ASP A 26 -9.73 -20.19 4.64
C ASP A 26 -9.26 -19.78 6.04
N THR A 27 -8.06 -19.21 6.13
CA THR A 27 -7.41 -18.87 7.40
C THR A 27 -6.53 -17.63 7.27
N PHE A 28 -6.41 -16.90 8.38
CA PHE A 28 -5.41 -15.85 8.52
C PHE A 28 -4.00 -16.43 8.55
N ARG A 29 -3.03 -15.72 7.99
CA ARG A 29 -1.60 -16.07 8.04
C ARG A 29 -0.79 -14.89 8.57
N PRO A 30 0.24 -15.15 9.39
CA PRO A 30 1.10 -14.09 9.88
C PRO A 30 1.93 -13.51 8.74
N ILE A 31 2.10 -12.18 8.76
CA ILE A 31 2.92 -11.46 7.78
C ILE A 31 3.83 -10.48 8.51
N LYS A 32 5.04 -10.29 8.00
CA LYS A 32 6.00 -9.38 8.64
C LYS A 32 5.67 -7.92 8.33
N ARG A 33 5.32 -7.64 7.07
CA ARG A 33 5.01 -6.29 6.58
C ARG A 33 4.35 -6.36 5.21
N VAL A 34 3.76 -5.25 4.79
CA VAL A 34 3.34 -5.01 3.41
C VAL A 34 4.24 -3.93 2.82
N TYR A 35 4.64 -4.09 1.57
CA TYR A 35 5.47 -3.10 0.87
C TYR A 35 5.10 -3.02 -0.62
N TRP A 36 5.52 -1.94 -1.25
CA TRP A 36 5.36 -1.70 -2.68
C TRP A 36 6.63 -2.13 -3.43
N ASN A 37 6.49 -3.04 -4.40
CA ASN A 37 7.59 -3.51 -5.26
C ASN A 37 7.51 -2.86 -6.66
N ASP A 38 7.20 -1.56 -6.71
CA ASP A 38 6.98 -0.73 -7.90
C ASP A 38 5.86 -1.08 -8.87
N LYS A 39 5.42 -2.34 -8.88
CA LYS A 39 4.37 -2.84 -9.76
C LYS A 39 3.09 -3.15 -8.98
N LYS A 40 3.25 -3.75 -7.80
CA LYS A 40 2.15 -4.20 -6.96
C LYS A 40 2.51 -4.13 -5.47
N PHE A 41 1.48 -4.15 -4.65
CA PHE A 41 1.60 -4.37 -3.22
C PHE A 41 1.98 -5.83 -3.01
N VAL A 42 3.00 -6.06 -2.21
CA VAL A 42 3.55 -7.37 -1.91
C VAL A 42 3.55 -7.53 -0.39
N THR A 43 3.15 -8.71 0.04
CA THR A 43 3.12 -9.10 1.43
C THR A 43 4.39 -9.87 1.73
N ASP A 44 5.13 -9.47 2.77
CA ASP A 44 6.38 -10.12 3.20
C ASP A 44 6.05 -11.27 4.16
N ASP A 45 5.92 -12.47 3.60
CA ASP A 45 5.68 -13.71 4.34
C ASP A 45 6.83 -14.74 4.15
N SER A 46 7.95 -14.28 3.60
CA SER A 46 9.14 -15.08 3.30
C SER A 46 9.64 -15.89 4.50
N VAL A 47 9.57 -15.31 5.70
CA VAL A 47 9.99 -15.94 6.96
C VAL A 47 9.16 -17.19 7.29
N TYR A 48 7.89 -17.22 6.91
CA TYR A 48 6.98 -18.33 7.24
C TYR A 48 6.90 -19.39 6.14
N LYS A 49 7.54 -19.15 4.99
CA LYS A 49 7.47 -19.98 3.78
C LYS A 49 8.81 -20.61 3.39
N THR A 50 9.63 -20.96 4.37
CA THR A 50 10.98 -21.49 4.13
C THR A 50 10.99 -22.93 3.59
N ASN A 51 10.12 -23.82 4.09
CA ASN A 51 10.07 -25.23 3.67
C ASN A 51 8.64 -25.65 3.30
N LEU A 52 8.43 -26.00 2.03
CA LEU A 52 7.12 -26.39 1.49
C LEU A 52 6.52 -27.65 2.14
N PHE A 53 7.36 -28.56 2.64
CA PHE A 53 6.93 -29.82 3.25
C PHE A 53 6.71 -29.72 4.76
N ASP A 54 6.88 -28.53 5.34
CA ASP A 54 6.63 -28.31 6.75
C ASP A 54 5.12 -28.44 7.05
N PRO A 55 4.71 -29.26 8.03
CA PRO A 55 3.31 -29.32 8.49
C PRO A 55 2.74 -27.96 8.92
N VAL A 56 3.63 -27.01 9.24
CA VAL A 56 3.30 -25.66 9.69
C VAL A 56 3.66 -24.58 8.65
N TYR A 57 3.78 -24.97 7.38
CA TYR A 57 4.07 -24.07 6.28
C TYR A 57 3.13 -22.85 6.25
N GLY A 58 3.72 -21.66 6.18
CA GLY A 58 3.01 -20.38 6.17
C GLY A 58 2.64 -19.82 7.55
N PHE A 59 2.87 -20.56 8.65
CA PHE A 59 2.62 -20.09 10.02
C PHE A 59 3.89 -20.06 10.89
N GLY A 60 4.90 -20.86 10.56
CA GLY A 60 6.18 -20.94 11.27
C GLY A 60 6.15 -21.81 12.53
N THR A 61 5.14 -21.67 13.40
CA THR A 61 4.98 -22.53 14.59
C THR A 61 3.57 -23.09 14.74
N GLN A 62 3.44 -24.26 15.38
CA GLN A 62 2.15 -24.93 15.58
C GLN A 62 1.21 -24.11 16.47
N GLU A 63 1.77 -23.36 17.41
CA GLU A 63 1.04 -22.41 18.25
C GLU A 63 0.44 -21.28 17.40
N MET A 64 1.23 -20.71 16.48
CA MET A 64 0.77 -19.65 15.57
C MET A 64 -0.34 -20.14 14.64
N LYS A 65 -0.24 -21.38 14.16
CA LYS A 65 -1.29 -22.02 13.35
C LYS A 65 -2.61 -22.14 14.11
N SER A 66 -2.55 -22.60 15.36
CA SER A 66 -3.73 -22.70 16.23
C SER A 66 -4.31 -21.31 16.54
N HIS A 67 -3.44 -20.33 16.79
CA HIS A 67 -3.83 -18.94 17.03
C HIS A 67 -4.53 -18.32 15.81
N CYS A 68 -3.99 -18.52 14.62
CA CYS A 68 -4.58 -18.01 13.38
C CYS A 68 -5.97 -18.64 13.10
N LYS A 69 -6.14 -19.93 13.38
CA LYS A 69 -7.46 -20.58 13.30
C LYS A 69 -8.45 -19.98 14.29
N PHE A 70 -8.02 -19.76 15.53
CA PHE A 70 -8.85 -19.11 16.55
C PHE A 70 -9.26 -17.69 16.13
N LEU A 71 -8.31 -16.90 15.61
CA LEU A 71 -8.59 -15.56 15.09
C LEU A 71 -9.58 -15.59 13.93
N THR A 72 -9.45 -16.57 13.04
CA THR A 72 -10.37 -16.72 11.90
C THR A 72 -11.79 -17.01 12.36
N GLY A 73 -11.98 -17.91 13.34
CA GLY A 73 -13.31 -18.24 13.85
C GLY A 73 -13.97 -17.13 14.67
N THR A 74 -13.17 -16.24 15.27
CA THR A 74 -13.68 -15.16 16.14
C THR A 74 -13.94 -13.87 15.36
N THR A 75 -13.33 -13.69 14.18
CA THR A 75 -13.31 -12.40 13.51
C THR A 75 -14.17 -12.41 12.25
N GLU A 76 -15.04 -11.41 12.11
CA GLU A 76 -15.81 -11.18 10.89
C GLU A 76 -14.91 -10.67 9.76
N LEU A 77 -15.05 -11.25 8.57
CA LEU A 77 -14.21 -10.93 7.40
C LEU A 77 -14.60 -9.60 6.71
N GLY A 78 -15.71 -8.97 7.13
CA GLY A 78 -16.22 -7.71 6.59
C GLY A 78 -15.47 -6.49 7.11
N GLY A 79 -14.29 -6.21 6.55
CA GLY A 79 -13.50 -5.01 6.88
C GLY A 79 -13.87 -3.80 6.03
N LYS A 80 -13.62 -2.59 6.56
CA LYS A 80 -13.70 -1.34 5.77
C LYS A 80 -12.61 -1.33 4.70
N GLU A 81 -12.96 -0.96 3.47
CA GLU A 81 -11.96 -0.70 2.42
C GLU A 81 -11.22 0.61 2.70
N LEU A 82 -9.89 0.52 2.79
CA LEU A 82 -9.03 1.67 3.11
C LEU A 82 -8.35 2.26 1.87
N ASN A 83 -8.16 3.57 1.89
CA ASN A 83 -7.29 4.23 0.92
C ASN A 83 -5.82 3.87 1.18
N PRO A 84 -4.91 3.99 0.19
CA PRO A 84 -3.50 3.64 0.37
C PRO A 84 -2.82 4.36 1.55
N THR A 85 -3.11 5.64 1.75
CA THR A 85 -2.54 6.43 2.86
C THR A 85 -3.01 5.91 4.21
N ASP A 86 -4.32 5.66 4.35
CA ASP A 86 -4.92 5.16 5.58
C ASP A 86 -4.43 3.74 5.90
N PHE A 87 -4.28 2.91 4.86
CA PHE A 87 -3.75 1.56 4.97
C PHE A 87 -2.32 1.54 5.51
N TRP A 88 -1.44 2.43 5.02
CA TRP A 88 -0.07 2.49 5.53
C TRP A 88 0.01 2.91 7.00
N ASN A 89 -0.81 3.89 7.38
CA ASN A 89 -0.93 4.32 8.77
C ASN A 89 -1.43 3.17 9.65
N TRP A 90 -2.44 2.43 9.18
CA TRP A 90 -2.98 1.28 9.88
C TRP A 90 -1.95 0.15 10.05
N CYS A 91 -1.14 -0.14 9.04
CA CYS A 91 -0.07 -1.14 9.13
C CYS A 91 0.97 -0.81 10.21
N GLY A 92 1.18 0.47 10.54
CA GLY A 92 2.17 0.91 11.53
C GLY A 92 3.63 0.72 11.08
N THR A 93 3.85 0.43 9.80
CA THR A 93 5.19 0.33 9.20
C THR A 93 5.73 1.72 8.88
N PRO A 94 7.04 1.99 9.09
CA PRO A 94 7.62 3.29 8.77
C PRO A 94 7.50 3.57 7.27
N THR A 95 6.76 4.62 6.92
CA THR A 95 6.57 5.07 5.55
C THR A 95 7.65 6.08 5.17
N GLU A 96 8.16 5.96 3.95
CA GLU A 96 8.99 7.00 3.33
C GLU A 96 8.12 7.84 2.39
N TRP A 97 8.39 9.15 2.32
CA TRP A 97 7.78 9.98 1.29
C TRP A 97 8.41 9.65 -0.06
N PHE A 98 7.60 9.07 -0.95
CA PHE A 98 7.98 8.81 -2.33
C PHE A 98 7.22 9.77 -3.24
N HIS A 99 7.91 10.84 -3.65
CA HIS A 99 7.38 11.94 -4.45
C HIS A 99 6.15 12.61 -3.83
N ASP A 100 4.95 12.17 -4.19
CA ASP A 100 3.67 12.77 -3.79
C ASP A 100 2.93 11.95 -2.72
N ARG A 101 3.46 10.79 -2.29
CA ARG A 101 2.74 9.85 -1.42
C ARG A 101 3.63 9.20 -0.36
N PRO A 102 3.08 8.91 0.83
CA PRO A 102 3.74 8.02 1.78
C PRO A 102 3.65 6.58 1.27
N CYS A 103 4.80 5.91 1.15
CA CYS A 103 4.91 4.55 0.66
C CYS A 103 5.95 3.77 1.45
N VAL A 104 5.69 2.48 1.67
CA VAL A 104 6.71 1.54 2.13
C VAL A 104 7.33 0.90 0.90
N LEU A 105 8.54 1.29 0.53
CA LEU A 105 9.22 0.77 -0.65
C LEU A 105 10.01 -0.51 -0.32
N SER A 106 10.06 -1.42 -1.28
CA SER A 106 11.01 -2.53 -1.22
C SER A 106 12.45 -2.01 -1.33
N LYS A 107 13.44 -2.73 -0.78
CA LYS A 107 14.86 -2.34 -0.91
C LYS A 107 15.33 -2.28 -2.37
N CYS A 108 14.71 -3.05 -3.25
CA CYS A 108 15.07 -3.16 -4.66
C CYS A 108 14.14 -2.34 -5.58
N ALA A 109 13.28 -1.51 -5.00
CA ALA A 109 12.37 -0.65 -5.75
C ALA A 109 13.17 0.43 -6.51
N SER A 110 12.94 0.54 -7.81
CA SER A 110 13.44 1.63 -8.63
C SER A 110 12.82 2.95 -8.18
N LYS A 111 13.65 3.87 -7.69
CA LYS A 111 13.24 5.23 -7.28
C LYS A 111 13.13 6.20 -8.46
N ASP A 112 12.92 5.69 -9.66
CA ASP A 112 12.87 6.49 -10.88
C ASP A 112 11.43 6.96 -11.21
N TRP A 113 11.27 8.28 -11.34
CA TRP A 113 10.00 8.95 -11.62
C TRP A 113 9.33 8.48 -12.91
N LYS A 114 10.10 8.27 -13.98
CA LYS A 114 9.54 7.86 -15.29
C LYS A 114 8.90 6.49 -15.18
N ASN A 115 9.61 5.56 -14.53
CA ASN A 115 9.14 4.22 -14.26
C ASN A 115 7.93 4.22 -13.32
N TYR A 116 7.92 5.10 -12.32
CA TYR A 116 6.78 5.26 -11.42
C TYR A 116 5.50 5.74 -12.12
N ILE A 117 5.58 6.80 -12.92
CA ILE A 117 4.43 7.29 -13.72
C ILE A 117 3.89 6.17 -14.61
N LEU A 118 4.79 5.51 -15.36
CA LEU A 118 4.43 4.45 -16.29
C LEU A 118 3.69 3.31 -15.58
N ARG A 119 4.22 2.86 -14.43
CA ARG A 119 3.66 1.72 -13.67
C ARG A 119 2.40 2.08 -12.88
N SER A 120 2.28 3.32 -12.43
CA SER A 120 1.06 3.79 -11.75
C SER A 120 -0.08 4.13 -12.71
N GLY A 121 0.19 4.14 -14.03
CA GLY A 121 -0.78 4.60 -15.03
C GLY A 121 -1.07 6.09 -14.94
N SER A 122 -0.24 6.83 -14.19
CA SER A 122 -0.38 8.28 -14.05
C SER A 122 0.08 8.97 -15.33
N LYS A 123 -0.42 10.17 -15.59
CA LYS A 123 0.11 11.04 -16.65
C LYS A 123 1.09 12.03 -16.04
N PRO A 124 2.28 12.24 -16.63
CA PRO A 124 3.17 13.30 -16.18
C PRO A 124 2.41 14.63 -16.28
N ARG A 125 2.38 15.39 -15.18
CA ARG A 125 1.90 16.78 -15.23
C ARG A 125 2.93 17.59 -16.00
N THR A 126 2.67 17.83 -17.28
CA THR A 126 3.44 18.82 -18.03
C THR A 126 2.95 20.20 -17.58
N LEU A 127 3.89 21.14 -17.35
CA LEU A 127 3.53 22.55 -17.22
C LEU A 127 2.66 22.90 -18.42
N ARG A 128 1.46 23.45 -18.17
CA ARG A 128 0.61 23.97 -19.25
C ARG A 128 1.50 24.85 -20.11
N ARG A 129 1.58 24.54 -21.41
CA ARG A 129 2.37 25.36 -22.34
C ARG A 129 1.95 26.81 -22.10
N ALA A 130 2.94 27.68 -21.86
CA ALA A 130 2.67 29.11 -21.84
C ALA A 130 1.86 29.44 -23.11
N PRO A 131 0.79 30.24 -23.01
CA PRO A 131 0.00 30.58 -24.19
C PRO A 131 0.94 31.07 -25.28
N GLY A 132 0.96 30.36 -26.41
CA GLY A 132 1.88 30.63 -27.54
C GLY A 132 1.60 31.95 -28.24
N VAL A 133 0.56 32.67 -27.81
CA VAL A 133 0.23 34.00 -28.27
C VAL A 133 0.92 34.99 -27.33
N ARG A 134 1.79 35.85 -27.88
CA ARG A 134 2.15 37.11 -27.22
C ARG A 134 0.85 37.84 -26.95
N VAL A 135 0.32 37.75 -25.73
CA VAL A 135 -0.70 38.68 -25.28
C VAL A 135 0.03 40.01 -25.20
N THR A 136 -0.10 40.83 -26.23
CA THR A 136 0.22 42.25 -26.13
C THR A 136 -0.60 42.76 -24.95
N ARG A 137 0.06 43.24 -23.89
CA ARG A 137 -0.58 44.09 -22.88
C ARG A 137 -1.36 45.13 -23.68
N ARG A 138 -2.69 45.00 -23.77
CA ARG A 138 -3.51 46.14 -24.14
C ARG A 138 -3.14 47.19 -23.10
N LEU A 139 -2.59 48.31 -23.58
CA LEU A 139 -2.34 49.50 -22.78
C LEU A 139 -3.61 49.72 -21.95
N VAL A 140 -3.53 49.42 -20.65
CA VAL A 140 -4.56 49.81 -19.70
C VAL A 140 -4.68 51.31 -19.89
N GLY A 141 -5.87 51.74 -20.33
CA GLY A 141 -6.12 53.12 -20.71
C GLY A 141 -5.65 54.07 -19.63
N LYS A 142 -5.05 55.18 -20.06
CA LYS A 142 -4.82 56.37 -19.24
C LYS A 142 -6.06 56.62 -18.37
N GLY A 143 -5.95 56.46 -17.05
CA GLY A 143 -7.02 56.84 -16.15
C GLY A 143 -7.23 55.94 -14.95
N VAL A 144 -6.22 55.78 -14.10
CA VAL A 144 -6.48 55.56 -12.67
C VAL A 144 -5.61 56.57 -11.94
N LYS A 145 -6.25 57.61 -11.40
CA LYS A 145 -5.64 58.57 -10.49
C LYS A 145 -5.44 57.86 -9.14
N LEU A 146 -4.26 58.05 -8.56
CA LEU A 146 -3.90 57.68 -7.19
C LEU A 146 -4.86 58.31 -6.18
#